data_AF-A0A6C0L829-F1
#
_entry.id   AF-A0A6C0L829-F1
#
_cell.length_a   1.000
_cell.length_b   1.000
_cell.length_c   1.000
_cell.angle_alpha   90.00
_cell.angle_beta   90.00
_cell.angle_gamma   90.00
#
_symmetry.space_group_name_H-M   'P 1'
#
loop_
_entity.id
_entity.type
_entity.pdbx_description
1 polymer ?
#
loop_
_entity_poly.entity_id
_entity_poly.type
_entity_poly.pdbx_seq_one_letter_code
_entity_poly.pdbx_strand_id
1 'polypeptide(L)'
;MDINRLTHVRDDSSGITSYYTQSVGPGKYTTMNLVPDAREVNPISIDNVFVYPREGFGANNSQIDSESSLLHAEFKNNRCLIRSQARPFLTVPFMGTGRGNSDVESMLLHSEQVRQGKECGGVTEVGFDGVFEPLIKPVKDNVQNPKHLVEEVAANGWIRGGLPSRAYARDINN
;
A
#
# COMPACT_ATOMS: atom_id res chain seq x y z
N MET A 1 7.66 -68.49 36.89
CA MET A 1 6.78 -68.19 35.74
C MET A 1 6.32 -69.53 35.20
N ASP A 2 5.10 -69.95 35.57
CA ASP A 2 4.52 -71.19 35.06
C ASP A 2 4.08 -71.01 33.61
N ILE A 3 4.71 -71.76 32.69
CA ILE A 3 4.52 -71.68 31.24
C ILE A 3 3.07 -72.01 30.81
N ASN A 4 2.32 -72.74 31.65
CA ASN A 4 0.99 -73.28 31.31
C ASN A 4 -0.19 -72.33 31.54
N ARG A 5 0.06 -71.05 31.84
CA ARG A 5 -1.00 -70.03 32.08
C ARG A 5 -1.10 -68.95 31.00
N LEU A 6 -0.30 -69.02 29.95
CA LEU A 6 -0.24 -68.03 28.88
C LEU A 6 -0.96 -68.57 27.64
N THR A 7 -2.29 -68.53 27.65
CA THR A 7 -3.12 -69.04 26.55
C THR A 7 -3.43 -67.97 25.51
N HIS A 8 -3.39 -66.69 25.91
CA HIS A 8 -3.68 -65.55 25.07
C HIS A 8 -2.59 -64.48 25.16
N VAL A 9 -2.55 -63.60 24.15
CA VAL A 9 -1.66 -62.43 24.12
C VAL A 9 -1.85 -61.50 25.33
N ARG A 10 -3.06 -61.47 25.91
CA ARG A 10 -3.39 -60.69 27.12
C ARG A 10 -2.91 -61.32 28.42
N ASP A 11 -2.36 -62.52 28.38
CA ASP A 11 -1.78 -63.17 29.55
C ASP A 11 -0.27 -62.85 29.66
N ASP A 12 0.36 -62.42 28.56
CA ASP A 12 1.75 -61.96 28.56
C ASP A 12 1.88 -60.58 29.21
N SER A 13 2.95 -60.41 29.97
CA SER A 13 3.40 -59.16 30.57
C SER A 13 3.38 -57.99 29.57
N SER A 14 3.84 -58.19 28.33
CA SER A 14 3.87 -57.15 27.30
C SER A 14 2.46 -56.77 26.79
N GLY A 15 1.56 -57.75 26.69
CA GLY A 15 0.16 -57.53 26.30
C GLY A 15 -0.67 -56.86 27.41
N ILE A 16 -0.47 -57.28 28.66
CA ILE A 16 -1.08 -56.67 29.85
C ILE A 16 -0.66 -55.20 29.94
N THR A 17 0.64 -54.93 29.89
CA THR A 17 1.19 -53.56 29.98
C THR A 17 0.69 -52.66 28.85
N SER A 18 0.62 -53.16 27.61
CA SER A 18 0.05 -52.42 26.48
C SER A 18 -1.43 -52.09 26.69
N TYR A 19 -2.24 -53.07 27.10
CA TYR A 19 -3.67 -52.87 27.38
C TYR A 19 -3.90 -51.85 28.50
N TYR A 20 -3.17 -51.96 29.61
CA TYR A 20 -3.24 -50.98 30.71
C TYR A 20 -2.81 -49.58 30.27
N THR A 21 -1.74 -49.47 29.48
CA THR A 21 -1.25 -48.18 28.99
C THR A 21 -2.29 -47.50 28.08
N GLN A 22 -2.94 -48.26 27.19
CA GLN A 22 -4.00 -47.75 26.32
C GLN A 22 -5.26 -47.36 27.11
N SER A 23 -5.62 -48.14 28.14
CA SER A 23 -6.78 -47.87 28.97
C SER A 23 -6.60 -46.64 29.86
N VAL A 24 -5.41 -46.45 30.43
CA VAL A 24 -5.11 -45.37 31.38
C VAL A 24 -4.63 -44.10 30.68
N GLY A 25 -4.09 -44.20 29.46
CA GLY A 25 -3.52 -43.09 28.69
C GLY A 25 -4.42 -41.85 28.60
N PRO A 26 -5.69 -41.97 28.16
CA PRO A 26 -6.58 -40.82 28.02
C PRO A 26 -6.85 -40.10 29.35
N GLY A 27 -7.09 -40.86 30.43
CA GLY A 27 -7.31 -40.29 31.77
C GLY A 27 -6.05 -39.65 32.33
N LYS A 28 -4.89 -40.29 32.14
CA LYS A 28 -3.60 -39.79 32.60
C LYS A 28 -3.26 -38.44 31.99
N TYR A 29 -3.55 -38.22 30.71
CA TYR A 29 -3.32 -36.92 30.07
C TYR A 29 -4.09 -35.77 30.74
N THR A 30 -5.31 -36.05 31.22
CA THR A 30 -6.15 -35.03 31.88
C THR A 30 -5.75 -34.74 33.33
N THR A 31 -5.08 -35.68 34.01
CA THR A 31 -4.75 -35.57 35.44
C THR A 31 -3.27 -35.39 35.72
N MET A 32 -2.39 -35.69 34.77
CA MET A 32 -0.95 -35.58 34.98
C MET A 32 -0.49 -34.12 34.88
N ASN A 33 0.50 -33.78 35.69
CA ASN A 33 1.26 -32.56 35.45
C ASN A 33 1.99 -32.72 34.10
N LEU A 34 1.68 -31.84 33.14
CA LEU A 34 2.33 -31.83 31.81
C LEU A 34 3.79 -31.36 31.86
N VAL A 35 4.23 -30.88 33.03
CA VAL A 35 5.64 -30.61 33.30
C VAL A 35 6.31 -31.89 33.81
N PRO A 36 7.23 -32.49 33.04
CA PRO A 36 8.04 -33.62 33.50
C PRO A 36 9.12 -33.17 34.50
N ASP A 37 9.62 -34.10 35.33
CA ASP A 37 10.71 -33.80 36.27
C ASP A 37 11.99 -33.42 35.51
N ALA A 38 12.61 -32.30 35.90
CA ALA A 38 13.86 -31.79 35.33
C ALA A 38 14.98 -32.85 35.35
N ARG A 39 14.98 -33.73 36.35
CA ARG A 39 15.97 -34.83 36.47
C ARG A 39 15.89 -35.84 35.32
N GLU A 40 14.72 -36.03 34.74
CA GLU A 40 14.50 -36.95 33.62
C GLU A 40 14.74 -36.25 32.28
N VAL A 41 14.27 -35.01 32.12
CA VAL A 41 14.38 -34.30 30.83
C VAL A 41 15.75 -33.70 30.56
N ASN A 42 16.48 -33.25 31.58
CA ASN A 42 17.79 -32.61 31.40
C ASN A 42 18.81 -33.55 30.73
N PRO A 43 19.02 -34.81 31.16
CA PRO A 43 19.94 -35.70 30.45
C PRO A 43 19.50 -35.99 29.00
N ILE A 44 18.20 -36.22 28.77
CA ILE A 44 17.64 -36.45 27.42
C ILE A 44 17.89 -35.24 26.51
N SER A 45 17.74 -34.03 27.03
CA SER A 45 17.97 -32.81 26.26
C SER A 45 19.45 -32.58 25.94
N ILE A 46 20.36 -32.95 26.85
CA ILE A 46 21.82 -32.86 26.65
C ILE A 46 22.31 -33.87 25.61
N ASP A 47 21.71 -35.07 25.57
CA ASP A 47 22.04 -36.09 24.58
C ASP A 47 21.65 -35.70 23.15
N ASN A 48 20.71 -34.74 23.00
CA ASN A 48 20.26 -34.25 21.70
C ASN A 48 21.09 -33.04 21.23
N VAL A 49 22.04 -33.27 20.33
CA VAL A 49 22.97 -32.23 19.81
C VAL A 49 22.26 -31.03 19.13
N PHE A 50 21.04 -31.22 18.61
CA PHE A 50 20.27 -30.18 17.93
C PHE A 50 19.37 -29.34 18.85
N VAL A 51 19.20 -29.75 20.11
CA VAL A 51 18.33 -29.06 21.06
C VAL A 51 19.19 -28.46 22.15
N TYR A 52 19.25 -27.13 22.19
CA TYR A 52 19.87 -26.46 23.34
C TYR A 52 18.95 -26.63 24.54
N PRO A 53 19.40 -27.29 25.63
CA PRO A 53 18.62 -27.34 26.86
C PRO A 53 18.43 -25.92 27.36
N ARG A 54 17.18 -25.45 27.34
CA ARG A 54 16.79 -24.17 27.92
C ARG A 54 15.75 -24.47 28.97
N GLU A 55 16.07 -24.15 30.21
CA GLU A 55 15.07 -24.16 31.27
C GLU A 55 14.20 -22.92 31.06
N GLY A 56 13.00 -23.11 30.54
CA GLY A 56 12.05 -22.03 30.27
C GLY A 56 11.54 -21.32 31.54
N PHE A 57 11.85 -21.89 32.71
CA PHE A 57 11.31 -21.46 34.00
C PHE A 57 12.37 -21.37 35.12
N GLY A 58 13.65 -21.23 34.75
CA GLY A 58 14.76 -21.12 35.72
C GLY A 58 15.25 -22.46 36.28
N ALA A 59 16.04 -22.42 37.35
CA ALA A 59 16.88 -23.54 37.83
C ALA A 59 16.12 -24.80 38.28
N ASN A 60 14.81 -24.68 38.57
CA ASN A 60 13.96 -25.81 38.95
C ASN A 60 12.46 -25.52 38.74
N ASN A 61 11.81 -26.37 37.95
CA ASN A 61 10.40 -26.23 37.60
C ASN A 61 9.42 -26.46 38.79
N SER A 62 9.86 -27.03 39.91
CA SER A 62 9.04 -27.19 41.12
C SER A 62 9.09 -25.98 42.05
N GLN A 63 9.99 -25.03 41.79
CA GLN A 63 10.24 -23.86 42.62
C GLN A 63 10.03 -22.55 41.86
N ILE A 64 9.24 -22.58 40.79
CA ILE A 64 8.98 -21.42 39.91
C ILE A 64 8.42 -20.25 40.71
N ASP A 65 7.48 -20.48 41.62
CA ASP A 65 6.86 -19.39 42.38
C ASP A 65 7.86 -18.72 43.33
N SER A 66 8.69 -19.54 44.02
CA SER A 66 9.75 -19.02 44.87
C SER A 66 10.83 -18.29 44.07
N GLU A 67 11.25 -18.81 42.92
CA GLU A 67 12.23 -18.13 42.07
C GLU A 67 11.66 -16.83 41.49
N SER A 68 10.43 -16.87 40.97
CA SER A 68 9.74 -15.71 40.45
C SER A 68 9.60 -14.63 41.52
N SER A 69 9.34 -15.00 42.78
CA SER A 69 9.29 -14.05 43.89
C SER A 69 10.65 -13.41 44.19
N LEU A 70 11.76 -14.11 43.97
CA LEU A 70 13.12 -13.60 44.17
C LEU A 70 13.58 -12.71 43.01
N LEU A 71 13.27 -13.11 41.77
CA LEU A 71 13.59 -12.35 40.55
C LEU A 71 12.75 -11.08 40.43
N HIS A 72 11.48 -11.15 40.80
CA HIS A 72 10.53 -10.04 40.75
C HIS A 72 10.27 -9.41 42.12
N ALA A 73 11.19 -9.60 43.07
CA ALA A 73 11.07 -9.00 44.39
C ALA A 73 10.97 -7.47 44.25
N GLU A 74 9.89 -6.90 44.79
CA GLU A 74 9.76 -5.44 44.87
C GLU A 74 10.90 -4.90 45.74
N PHE A 75 11.79 -4.10 45.14
CA PHE A 75 12.76 -3.30 45.90
C PHE A 75 12.01 -2.23 46.71
N LYS A 76 11.52 -2.59 47.90
CA LYS A 76 10.88 -1.67 48.84
C LYS A 76 11.93 -0.83 49.56
N ASN A 77 12.63 0.03 48.83
CA ASN A 77 13.36 1.11 49.48
C ASN A 77 12.37 2.23 49.82
N ASN A 78 11.77 2.15 51.01
CA ASN A 78 10.76 3.08 51.52
C ASN A 78 11.26 4.54 51.68
N ARG A 79 12.52 4.83 51.37
CA ARG A 79 13.10 6.18 51.41
C ARG A 79 12.87 6.99 50.13
N CYS A 80 12.51 6.36 49.01
CA CYS A 80 12.23 7.05 47.77
C CYS A 80 10.72 6.95 47.46
N LEU A 81 10.07 8.10 47.20
CA LEU A 81 8.75 8.15 46.57
C LEU A 81 8.89 7.70 45.10
N ILE A 82 9.01 6.40 44.89
CA ILE A 82 8.88 5.78 43.57
C ILE A 82 7.41 5.85 43.19
N ARG A 83 6.98 6.98 42.61
CA ARG A 83 5.77 6.97 41.80
C ARG A 83 6.07 6.10 40.60
N SER A 84 5.47 4.92 40.54
CA SER A 84 5.48 4.07 39.35
C SER A 84 4.74 4.80 38.23
N GLN A 85 5.41 5.75 37.58
CA GLN A 85 4.91 6.29 36.33
C GLN A 85 5.17 5.22 35.29
N ALA A 86 4.10 4.75 34.66
CA ALA A 86 4.24 3.94 33.47
C ALA A 86 5.10 4.70 32.46
N ARG A 87 5.92 3.96 31.72
CA ARG A 87 6.66 4.52 30.59
C ARG A 87 5.64 5.21 29.66
N PRO A 88 5.96 6.34 29.03
CA PRO A 88 5.04 6.98 28.08
C PRO A 88 4.57 6.06 26.95
N PHE A 89 5.28 4.96 26.69
CA PHE A 89 4.94 3.93 25.72
C PHE A 89 5.13 2.52 26.32
N LEU A 90 4.13 1.65 26.14
CA LEU A 90 4.09 0.26 26.64
C LEU A 90 5.13 -0.65 25.97
N THR A 91 5.42 -0.40 24.69
CA THR A 91 6.38 -1.15 23.86
C THR A 91 7.20 -0.19 23.01
N VAL A 92 8.23 -0.72 22.34
CA VAL A 92 8.96 0.05 21.32
C VAL A 92 8.07 0.18 20.08
N PRO A 93 7.77 1.39 19.60
CA PRO A 93 7.00 1.60 18.37
C PRO A 93 7.82 1.16 17.14
N PHE A 94 7.15 0.91 16.02
CA PHE A 94 7.81 0.55 14.76
C PHE A 94 8.80 1.64 14.32
N MET A 95 10.09 1.31 14.24
CA MET A 95 11.18 2.25 13.90
C MET A 95 11.62 2.18 12.42
N GLY A 96 10.90 1.44 11.56
CA GLY A 96 11.36 1.15 10.20
C GLY A 96 11.48 2.37 9.28
N THR A 97 10.76 3.46 9.57
CA THR A 97 10.80 4.70 8.78
C THR A 97 11.87 5.69 9.26
N GLY A 98 12.58 5.38 10.36
CA GLY A 98 13.53 6.29 10.98
C GLY A 98 12.87 7.51 11.64
N ARG A 99 13.69 8.50 12.02
CA ARG A 99 13.24 9.72 12.71
C ARG A 99 12.41 10.66 11.83
N GLY A 100 12.55 10.56 10.50
CA GLY A 100 12.05 11.57 9.57
C GLY A 100 12.77 12.92 9.72
N ASN A 101 12.58 13.81 8.74
CA ASN A 101 13.00 15.21 8.85
C ASN A 101 11.77 16.09 8.66
N SER A 102 11.25 16.62 9.77
CA SER A 102 10.02 17.44 9.78
C SER A 102 10.12 18.67 8.88
N ASP A 103 11.30 19.27 8.75
CA ASP A 103 11.49 20.45 7.93
C ASP A 103 11.31 20.10 6.44
N VAL A 104 11.95 19.01 6.00
CA VAL A 104 11.83 18.53 4.61
C VAL A 104 10.40 18.06 4.31
N GLU A 105 9.78 17.32 5.21
CA GLU A 105 8.38 16.90 5.05
C GLU A 105 7.44 18.11 4.97
N SER A 106 7.67 19.15 5.78
CA SER A 106 6.85 20.36 5.75
C SER A 106 6.95 21.08 4.40
N MET A 107 8.14 21.15 3.80
CA MET A 107 8.36 21.74 2.48
C MET A 107 7.71 20.91 1.36
N LEU A 108 7.73 19.58 1.48
CA LEU A 108 7.10 18.68 0.50
C LEU A 108 5.57 18.72 0.59
N LEU A 109 5.02 18.76 1.81
CA LEU A 109 3.56 18.84 2.03
C LEU A 109 3.01 20.22 1.67
N HIS A 110 3.76 21.27 1.97
CA HIS A 110 3.37 22.66 1.75
C HIS A 110 4.30 23.30 0.73
N SER A 111 4.26 22.79 -0.51
CA SER A 111 4.97 23.43 -1.62
C SER A 111 4.55 24.89 -1.72
N GLU A 112 5.51 25.77 -1.97
CA GLU A 112 5.20 27.17 -2.26
C GLU A 112 4.30 27.25 -3.50
N GLN A 113 3.09 27.79 -3.34
CA GLN A 113 2.23 28.09 -4.47
C GLN A 113 2.77 29.34 -5.17
N VAL A 114 3.60 29.13 -6.19
CA VAL A 114 4.05 30.23 -7.04
C VAL A 114 2.86 30.72 -7.87
N ARG A 115 2.26 31.83 -7.43
CA ARG A 115 1.24 32.56 -8.20
C ARG A 115 1.89 33.44 -9.27
N GLN A 116 2.81 32.91 -10.05
CA GLN A 116 3.13 33.55 -11.32
C GLN A 116 1.91 33.37 -12.21
N GLY A 117 1.09 34.42 -12.29
CA GLY A 117 0.10 34.52 -13.33
C GLY A 117 0.80 34.34 -14.67
N LYS A 118 0.12 33.70 -15.63
CA LYS A 118 0.53 33.76 -17.03
C LYS A 118 0.84 35.23 -17.35
N GLU A 119 2.01 35.52 -17.91
CA GLU A 119 2.32 36.88 -18.36
C GLU A 119 1.14 37.40 -19.18
N CYS A 120 0.69 38.62 -18.88
CA CYS A 120 -0.37 39.29 -19.64
C CYS A 120 0.04 39.58 -21.09
N GLY A 121 1.30 39.29 -21.46
CA GLY A 121 1.71 39.17 -22.84
C GLY A 121 0.89 38.07 -23.51
N GLY A 122 -0.01 38.47 -24.41
CA GLY A 122 -0.54 37.52 -25.38
C GLY A 122 0.64 36.81 -26.03
N VAL A 123 0.53 35.50 -26.23
CA VAL A 123 1.57 34.69 -26.90
C VAL A 123 1.82 35.16 -28.36
N THR A 124 1.17 36.23 -28.81
CA THR A 124 1.04 36.60 -30.22
C THR A 124 0.92 38.11 -30.41
N GLU A 125 2.00 38.86 -30.23
CA GLU A 125 2.13 40.14 -30.93
C GLU A 125 2.27 39.95 -32.45
N VAL A 126 2.42 38.69 -32.88
CA VAL A 126 2.51 38.23 -34.28
C VAL A 126 1.32 37.34 -34.60
N GLY A 127 0.64 37.63 -35.70
CA GLY A 127 -0.38 36.73 -36.24
C GLY A 127 0.24 35.39 -36.63
N PHE A 128 -0.43 34.28 -36.30
CA PHE A 128 -0.02 32.96 -36.76
C PHE A 128 -0.57 32.69 -38.16
N ASP A 129 0.30 32.21 -39.05
CA ASP A 129 -0.14 31.62 -40.31
C ASP A 129 -0.88 30.29 -40.02
N GLY A 130 -2.01 30.07 -40.68
CA GLY A 130 -2.79 28.83 -40.57
C GLY A 130 -3.85 28.79 -39.47
N VAL A 131 -4.18 29.93 -38.82
CA VAL A 131 -5.32 30.01 -37.89
C VAL A 131 -6.66 29.75 -38.59
N PHE A 132 -6.73 30.06 -39.89
CA PHE A 132 -7.89 29.80 -40.72
C PHE A 132 -7.57 28.69 -41.73
N GLU A 133 -8.48 27.72 -41.84
CA GLU A 133 -8.42 26.70 -42.89
C GLU A 133 -8.55 27.39 -44.26
N PRO A 134 -7.58 27.23 -45.17
CA PRO A 134 -7.67 27.83 -46.49
C PRO A 134 -8.88 27.26 -47.25
N LEU A 135 -9.54 28.10 -48.04
CA LEU A 135 -10.62 27.65 -48.93
C LEU A 135 -10.09 26.61 -49.92
N ILE A 136 -10.90 25.57 -50.18
CA ILE A 136 -10.64 24.57 -51.21
C ILE A 136 -10.44 25.30 -52.55
N LYS A 137 -9.38 24.96 -53.31
CA LYS A 137 -8.94 25.65 -54.54
C LYS A 137 -10.09 26.12 -55.46
N PRO A 138 -11.04 25.26 -55.90
CA PRO A 138 -12.15 25.69 -56.75
C PRO A 138 -13.06 26.74 -56.10
N VAL A 139 -13.26 26.70 -54.78
CA VAL A 139 -14.06 27.70 -54.06
C VAL A 139 -13.28 29.01 -53.97
N LYS A 140 -11.99 28.96 -53.69
CA LYS A 140 -11.11 30.13 -53.65
C LYS A 140 -11.11 30.87 -54.99
N ASP A 141 -10.89 30.14 -56.08
CA ASP A 141 -10.75 30.73 -57.41
C ASP A 141 -12.07 31.27 -57.97
N ASN A 142 -13.21 30.71 -57.51
CA ASN A 142 -14.52 31.17 -57.94
C ASN A 142 -15.09 32.30 -57.08
N VAL A 143 -15.11 32.13 -55.75
CA VAL A 143 -15.81 33.04 -54.83
C VAL A 143 -14.98 34.29 -54.54
N GLN A 144 -13.65 34.19 -54.46
CA GLN A 144 -12.81 35.36 -54.18
C GLN A 144 -12.51 36.19 -55.44
N ASN A 145 -12.87 35.69 -56.63
CA ASN A 145 -12.66 36.43 -57.87
C ASN A 145 -13.87 37.33 -58.17
N PRO A 146 -13.73 38.67 -58.09
CA PRO A 146 -14.85 39.59 -58.29
C PRO A 146 -15.44 39.51 -59.70
N LYS A 147 -14.69 39.01 -60.70
CA LYS A 147 -15.21 38.77 -62.06
C LYS A 147 -16.40 37.81 -62.10
N HIS A 148 -16.55 36.94 -61.10
CA HIS A 148 -17.63 35.94 -61.08
C HIS A 148 -18.85 36.36 -60.25
N LEU A 149 -18.71 37.38 -59.38
CA LEU A 149 -19.76 37.79 -58.45
C LEU A 149 -20.23 39.23 -58.66
N VAL A 150 -19.37 40.10 -59.22
CA VAL A 150 -19.66 41.52 -59.41
C VAL A 150 -19.81 41.81 -60.89
N GLU A 151 -21.04 42.15 -61.28
CA GLU A 151 -21.45 42.36 -62.67
C GLU A 151 -20.65 43.48 -63.37
N GLU A 152 -20.32 44.55 -62.63
CA GLU A 152 -19.51 45.71 -63.09
C GLU A 152 -18.09 45.29 -63.51
N VAL A 153 -17.53 44.27 -62.87
CA VAL A 153 -16.18 43.75 -63.13
C VAL A 153 -16.23 42.62 -64.16
N ALA A 154 -17.34 41.91 -64.26
CA ALA A 154 -17.54 40.81 -65.19
C ALA A 154 -17.64 41.28 -66.65
N ALA A 155 -18.32 42.41 -66.90
CA ALA A 155 -18.53 42.94 -68.24
C ALA A 155 -18.16 44.42 -68.32
N ASN A 156 -17.17 44.74 -69.17
CA ASN A 156 -16.76 46.11 -69.41
C ASN A 156 -17.91 46.90 -70.07
N GLY A 157 -18.32 48.00 -69.44
CA GLY A 157 -19.46 48.81 -69.87
C GLY A 157 -20.81 48.42 -69.26
N TRP A 158 -20.85 47.47 -68.32
CA TRP A 158 -22.05 47.18 -67.54
C TRP A 158 -22.35 48.34 -66.58
N ILE A 159 -23.56 48.88 -66.66
CA ILE A 159 -24.01 50.00 -65.83
C ILE A 159 -25.17 49.51 -64.96
N ARG A 160 -25.05 49.68 -63.64
CA ARG A 160 -26.13 49.37 -62.70
C ARG A 160 -27.35 50.23 -63.02
N GLY A 161 -28.47 49.59 -63.35
CA GLY A 161 -29.70 50.26 -63.80
C GLY A 161 -29.88 50.31 -65.33
N GLY A 162 -28.91 49.81 -66.09
CA GLY A 162 -28.97 49.70 -67.54
C GLY A 162 -28.79 51.03 -68.28
N LEU A 163 -28.62 50.95 -69.60
CA LEU A 163 -28.60 52.12 -70.46
C LEU A 163 -30.05 52.52 -70.80
N PRO A 164 -30.48 53.78 -70.59
CA PRO A 164 -31.84 54.18 -70.91
C PRO A 164 -32.09 54.05 -72.42
N SER A 165 -33.18 53.36 -72.78
CA SER A 165 -33.51 53.01 -74.16
C SER A 165 -33.56 54.20 -75.12
N ARG A 166 -33.92 55.39 -74.62
CA ARG A 166 -33.93 56.64 -75.40
C ARG A 166 -32.53 57.14 -75.77
N ALA A 167 -31.54 56.98 -74.89
CA ALA A 167 -30.15 57.35 -75.18
C ALA A 167 -29.52 56.35 -76.15
N TYR A 168 -29.80 55.06 -75.96
CA TYR A 168 -29.35 54.00 -76.86
C TYR A 168 -29.82 54.23 -78.31
N ALA A 169 -31.11 54.54 -78.50
CA ALA A 169 -31.65 54.83 -79.83
C ALA A 169 -31.07 56.10 -80.48
N ARG A 170 -30.54 57.05 -79.68
CA ARG A 170 -29.87 58.26 -80.18
C ARG A 170 -28.47 57.95 -80.71
N ASP A 171 -27.74 57.07 -80.03
CA ASP A 171 -26.37 56.72 -80.37
C ASP A 171 -26.26 55.68 -81.51
N ILE A 172 -27.31 54.87 -81.75
CA ILE A 172 -27.36 53.93 -82.92
C ILE A 172 -27.58 54.66 -84.26
N ASN A 173 -28.25 55.81 -84.25
CA ASN A 173 -28.64 56.55 -85.46
C ASN A 173 -27.60 57.60 -85.91
N ASN A 174 -26.41 57.59 -85.29
CA ASN A 174 -25.23 58.36 -85.70
C ASN A 174 -24.10 57.40 -86.09
#